data_AF-A0A831WFG1-F1
#
_entry.id   AF-A0A831WFG1-F1
#
_cell.length_a   1.000
_cell.length_b   1.000
_cell.length_c   1.000
_cell.angle_alpha   90.00
_cell.angle_beta   90.00
_cell.angle_gamma   90.00
#
_symmetry.space_group_name_H-M   'P 1'
#
loop_
_entity.id
_entity.type
_entity.pdbx_description
1 polymer ?
#
loop_
_entity_poly.entity_id
_entity_poly.type
_entity_poly.pdbx_seq_one_letter_code
_entity_poly.pdbx_strand_id
1 'polypeptide(L)'
;MKNRIIPLLSWILVAWICKVFLTSLYYKFTGHPDTVYIFTTIGNWLQTYLGESLGSMFSRYGAYLIGSFELLTSLVLLSPLVFWLPEKLSPGANLPRRATLHCIGGLMAAVVMSGAVFFHLFSPLGVEVLHEGKGDGGSLFYAAVSILVSGIILFILNRQYRTNPE
;
A
#
# COMPACT_ATOMS: atom_id res chain seq x y z
N MET A 1 -14.84 -2.91 26.43
CA MET A 1 -14.74 -3.95 25.36
C MET A 1 -13.97 -3.46 24.12
N LYS A 2 -14.16 -2.20 23.68
CA LYS A 2 -13.42 -1.58 22.56
C LYS A 2 -11.89 -1.71 22.66
N ASN A 3 -11.33 -1.70 23.87
CA ASN A 3 -9.88 -1.71 24.13
C ASN A 3 -9.13 -2.93 23.59
N ARG A 4 -9.83 -4.06 23.38
CA ARG A 4 -9.22 -5.27 22.80
C ARG A 4 -9.59 -5.47 21.32
N ILE A 5 -10.75 -4.98 20.90
CA ILE A 5 -11.26 -5.18 19.54
C ILE A 5 -10.50 -4.33 18.52
N ILE A 6 -10.28 -3.04 18.81
CA ILE A 6 -9.62 -2.13 17.87
C ILE A 6 -8.18 -2.57 17.56
N PRO A 7 -7.34 -2.93 18.55
CA PRO A 7 -6.02 -3.49 18.26
C PRO A 7 -6.07 -4.77 17.42
N LEU A 8 -6.98 -5.70 17.72
CA LEU A 8 -7.13 -6.95 16.98
C LEU A 8 -7.50 -6.70 15.52
N LEU A 9 -8.55 -5.90 15.27
CA LEU A 9 -8.96 -5.53 13.91
C LEU A 9 -7.85 -4.81 13.16
N SER A 10 -7.13 -3.91 13.84
CA SER A 10 -6.01 -3.21 13.24
C SER A 10 -4.92 -4.16 12.75
N TRP A 11 -4.61 -5.21 13.52
CA TRP A 11 -3.63 -6.22 13.13
C TRP A 11 -4.10 -7.09 11.97
N ILE A 12 -5.38 -7.43 11.91
CA ILE A 12 -5.96 -8.16 10.77
C ILE A 12 -5.80 -7.35 9.47
N LEU A 13 -6.14 -6.06 9.51
CA LEU A 13 -5.98 -5.15 8.38
C LEU A 13 -4.51 -4.98 7.99
N VAL A 14 -3.61 -4.80 8.96
CA VAL A 14 -2.15 -4.73 8.73
C VAL A 14 -1.65 -6.00 8.04
N ALA A 15 -2.04 -7.18 8.52
CA ALA A 15 -1.61 -8.44 7.94
C ALA A 15 -2.05 -8.57 6.48
N TRP A 16 -3.29 -8.16 6.15
CA TRP A 16 -3.78 -8.14 4.77
C TRP A 16 -2.96 -7.18 3.89
N ILE A 17 -2.81 -5.92 4.31
CA ILE A 17 -2.07 -4.89 3.56
C ILE A 17 -0.62 -5.34 3.31
N CYS A 18 0.08 -5.77 4.36
CA CYS A 18 1.47 -6.20 4.26
C CYS A 18 1.62 -7.46 3.40
N LYS A 19 0.70 -8.42 3.49
CA LYS A 19 0.71 -9.61 2.62
C LYS A 19 0.72 -9.18 1.15
N VAL A 20 -0.20 -8.32 0.73
CA VAL A 20 -0.31 -7.92 -0.68
C VAL A 20 0.87 -7.04 -1.09
N PHE A 21 1.24 -6.04 -0.29
CA PHE A 21 2.38 -5.17 -0.60
C PHE A 21 3.67 -5.97 -0.77
N LEU A 22 4.04 -6.77 0.24
CA LEU A 22 5.30 -7.52 0.23
C LEU A 22 5.35 -8.59 -0.85
N THR A 23 4.24 -9.27 -1.14
CA THR A 23 4.19 -10.22 -2.27
C THR A 23 4.36 -9.52 -3.61
N SER A 24 3.79 -8.32 -3.78
CA SER A 24 3.93 -7.55 -5.02
C SER A 24 5.36 -7.02 -5.26
N LEU A 25 6.16 -6.83 -4.20
CA LEU A 25 7.54 -6.33 -4.32
C LEU A 25 8.42 -7.24 -5.17
N TYR A 26 8.23 -8.56 -5.06
CA TYR A 26 8.96 -9.53 -5.87
C TYR A 26 8.78 -9.20 -7.36
N TYR A 27 7.55 -9.04 -7.81
CA TYR A 27 7.24 -8.70 -9.20
C TYR A 27 7.80 -7.35 -9.65
N LYS A 28 7.82 -6.36 -8.75
CA LYS A 28 8.28 -4.99 -9.04
C LYS A 28 9.79 -4.86 -9.11
N PHE A 29 10.50 -5.47 -8.18
CA PHE A 29 11.96 -5.33 -8.10
C PHE A 29 12.71 -6.32 -9.00
N THR A 30 12.07 -7.41 -9.44
CA THR A 30 12.67 -8.37 -10.39
C THR A 30 12.42 -8.04 -11.86
N GLY A 31 11.56 -7.06 -12.16
CA GLY A 31 11.22 -6.72 -13.54
C GLY A 31 10.35 -7.76 -14.22
N HIS A 32 9.37 -8.33 -13.50
CA HIS A 32 8.44 -9.31 -14.06
C HIS A 32 7.70 -8.74 -15.29
N PRO A 33 7.48 -9.53 -16.37
CA PRO A 33 6.85 -9.05 -17.61
C PRO A 33 5.52 -8.32 -17.39
N ASP A 34 4.62 -8.87 -16.58
CA ASP A 34 3.34 -8.22 -16.24
C ASP A 34 3.54 -6.84 -15.58
N THR A 35 4.53 -6.72 -14.70
CA THR A 35 4.85 -5.42 -14.09
C THR A 35 5.34 -4.43 -15.13
N VAL A 36 6.27 -4.85 -15.99
CA VAL A 36 6.80 -3.99 -17.06
C VAL A 36 5.67 -3.53 -17.97
N TYR A 37 4.75 -4.43 -18.31
CA TYR A 37 3.56 -4.11 -19.10
C TYR A 37 2.66 -3.07 -18.42
N ILE A 38 2.33 -3.25 -17.14
CA ILE A 38 1.48 -2.31 -16.38
C ILE A 38 2.11 -0.91 -16.37
N PHE A 39 3.38 -0.80 -15.96
CA PHE A 39 4.03 0.51 -15.83
C PHE A 39 4.33 1.17 -17.18
N THR A 40 4.61 0.39 -18.22
CA THR A 40 4.74 0.91 -19.59
C THR A 40 3.42 1.39 -20.14
N THR A 41 2.31 0.67 -19.88
CA THR A 41 0.96 1.08 -20.31
C THR A 41 0.57 2.40 -19.68
N ILE A 42 0.74 2.53 -18.37
CA ILE A 42 0.48 3.79 -17.66
C ILE A 42 1.43 4.89 -18.13
N GLY A 43 2.73 4.59 -18.26
CA GLY A 43 3.72 5.58 -18.66
C GLY A 43 3.48 6.12 -20.07
N ASN A 44 3.12 5.26 -21.04
CA ASN A 44 2.73 5.67 -22.38
C ASN A 44 1.46 6.55 -22.37
N TRP A 45 0.48 6.21 -21.53
CA TRP A 45 -0.68 7.06 -21.32
C TRP A 45 -0.30 8.41 -20.71
N LEU A 46 0.60 8.45 -19.73
CA LEU A 46 1.07 9.71 -19.14
C LEU A 46 1.81 10.60 -20.15
N GLN A 47 2.47 10.03 -21.17
CA GLN A 47 3.13 10.82 -22.22
C GLN A 47 2.13 11.73 -22.95
N THR A 48 0.88 11.28 -23.14
CA THR A 48 -0.13 12.06 -23.87
C THR A 48 -0.66 13.26 -23.08
N TYR A 49 -0.51 13.27 -21.75
CA TYR A 49 -1.04 14.34 -20.88
C TYR A 49 0.05 15.18 -20.20
N LEU A 50 1.18 14.56 -19.85
CA LEU A 50 2.25 15.17 -19.06
C LEU A 50 3.59 15.25 -19.81
N GLY A 51 3.63 14.81 -21.08
CA GLY A 51 4.78 14.87 -21.96
C GLY A 51 5.70 13.65 -21.90
N GLU A 52 6.50 13.50 -22.96
CA GLU A 52 7.37 12.34 -23.20
C GLU A 52 8.36 12.07 -22.05
N SER A 53 8.96 13.14 -21.51
CA SER A 53 9.93 13.03 -20.42
C SER A 53 9.33 12.37 -19.18
N LEU A 54 8.18 12.85 -18.69
CA LEU A 54 7.59 12.31 -17.46
C LEU A 54 7.02 10.90 -17.68
N GLY A 55 6.36 10.66 -18.80
CA GLY A 55 5.80 9.34 -19.11
C GLY A 55 6.88 8.27 -19.30
N SER A 56 7.98 8.58 -19.98
CA SER A 56 9.10 7.65 -20.14
C SER A 56 9.83 7.36 -18.82
N MET A 57 9.95 8.35 -17.93
CA MET A 57 10.45 8.14 -16.56
C MET A 57 9.55 7.22 -15.76
N PHE A 58 8.21 7.39 -15.87
CA PHE A 58 7.26 6.50 -15.19
C PHE A 58 7.32 5.07 -15.73
N SER A 59 7.41 4.88 -17.05
CA SER A 59 7.57 3.54 -17.65
C SER A 59 8.80 2.81 -17.12
N ARG A 60 9.91 3.52 -16.91
CA ARG A 60 11.20 2.92 -16.48
C ARG A 60 11.31 2.72 -14.97
N TYR A 61 10.88 3.71 -14.19
CA TYR A 61 11.14 3.77 -12.75
C TYR A 61 9.90 3.67 -11.88
N GLY A 62 8.70 3.74 -12.46
CA GLY A 62 7.44 3.71 -11.71
C GLY A 62 7.30 2.48 -10.82
N ALA A 63 7.68 1.30 -11.32
CA ALA A 63 7.61 0.05 -10.56
C ALA A 63 8.47 0.11 -9.28
N TYR A 64 9.70 0.59 -9.41
CA TYR A 64 10.62 0.74 -8.27
C TYR A 64 10.13 1.81 -7.29
N LEU A 65 9.61 2.92 -7.80
CA LEU A 65 9.09 4.02 -6.98
C LEU A 65 7.91 3.55 -6.13
N ILE A 66 6.90 2.95 -6.76
CA ILE A 66 5.70 2.45 -6.07
C ILE A 66 6.07 1.31 -5.11
N GLY A 67 6.92 0.36 -5.55
CA GLY A 67 7.41 -0.71 -4.69
C GLY A 67 8.16 -0.19 -3.45
N SER A 68 8.92 0.89 -3.58
CA SER A 68 9.60 1.52 -2.44
C SER A 68 8.61 2.10 -1.42
N PHE A 69 7.52 2.74 -1.88
CA PHE A 69 6.47 3.24 -1.01
C PHE A 69 5.68 2.11 -0.33
N GLU A 70 5.42 1.00 -1.02
CA GLU A 70 4.76 -0.19 -0.46
C GLU A 70 5.63 -0.88 0.60
N LEU A 71 6.94 -0.99 0.35
CA LEU A 71 7.90 -1.50 1.32
C LEU A 71 7.96 -0.59 2.55
N LEU A 72 8.14 0.71 2.35
CA LEU A 72 8.17 1.69 3.43
C LEU A 72 6.87 1.65 4.26
N THR A 73 5.71 1.58 3.60
CA THR A 73 4.42 1.46 4.27
C THR A 73 4.35 0.19 5.11
N SER A 74 4.80 -0.94 4.56
CA SER A 74 4.83 -2.22 5.27
C SER A 74 5.75 -2.17 6.50
N LEU A 75 6.92 -1.53 6.39
CA LEU A 75 7.84 -1.33 7.52
C LEU A 75 7.18 -0.48 8.61
N VAL A 76 6.50 0.62 8.26
CA VAL A 76 5.77 1.45 9.23
C VAL A 76 4.67 0.64 9.92
N LEU A 77 3.88 -0.11 9.17
CA LEU A 77 2.77 -0.92 9.70
C LEU A 77 3.25 -2.05 10.63
N LEU A 78 4.41 -2.66 10.34
CA LEU A 78 4.97 -3.77 11.14
C LEU A 78 5.90 -3.29 12.27
N SER A 79 6.37 -2.04 12.24
CA SER A 79 7.28 -1.49 13.25
C SER A 79 6.82 -1.63 14.72
N PRO A 80 5.51 -1.65 15.07
CA PRO A 80 5.10 -1.95 16.44
C PRO A 80 5.55 -3.33 16.94
N LEU A 81 5.72 -4.34 16.07
CA LEU A 81 6.27 -5.64 16.46
C LEU A 81 7.74 -5.54 16.86
N VAL A 82 8.49 -4.69 16.15
CA VAL A 82 9.92 -4.47 16.42
C VAL A 82 10.09 -3.71 17.74
N PHE A 83 9.25 -2.69 17.98
CA PHE A 83 9.31 -1.87 19.20
C PHE A 83 8.77 -2.57 20.45
N TRP A 84 8.06 -3.70 20.29
CA TRP A 84 7.58 -4.50 21.41
C TRP A 84 8.72 -5.11 22.26
N LEU A 85 9.84 -5.51 21.65
CA LEU A 85 11.00 -6.07 22.37
C LEU A 85 11.74 -5.00 23.22
N PRO A 86 12.15 -3.86 22.64
CA PRO A 86 12.86 -2.80 23.37
C PRO A 86 12.04 -2.18 24.51
N GLU A 87 10.71 -2.05 24.36
CA GLU A 87 9.85 -1.53 25.44
C GLU A 87 9.90 -2.41 26.69
N LYS A 88 10.04 -3.73 26.50
CA LYS A 88 10.19 -4.69 27.60
C LYS A 88 11.58 -4.62 28.27
N LEU A 89 12.60 -4.23 27.52
CA LEU A 89 13.99 -4.12 27.99
C LEU A 89 14.35 -2.73 28.53
N SER A 90 13.64 -1.68 28.11
CA SER A 90 13.84 -0.30 28.53
C SER A 90 12.50 0.39 28.78
N PRO A 91 11.85 0.09 29.92
CA PRO A 91 10.61 0.74 30.32
C PRO A 91 10.83 2.26 30.42
N GLY A 92 10.01 3.05 29.72
CA GLY A 92 10.08 4.52 29.73
C GLY A 92 10.70 5.17 28.49
N ALA A 93 11.15 4.39 27.49
CA ALA A 93 11.51 4.93 26.18
C ALA A 93 10.29 5.59 25.51
N ASN A 94 10.45 6.79 24.94
CA ASN A 94 9.39 7.51 24.23
C ASN A 94 9.19 6.93 22.82
N LEU A 95 8.70 5.69 22.75
CA LEU A 95 8.46 4.99 21.50
C LEU A 95 7.07 5.35 20.93
N PRO A 96 6.94 5.43 19.59
CA PRO A 96 5.66 5.71 18.96
C PRO A 96 4.65 4.60 19.28
N ARG A 97 3.46 4.99 19.77
CA ARG A 97 2.38 4.05 20.08
C ARG A 97 1.91 3.32 18.81
N ARG A 98 1.58 2.03 18.93
CA ARG A 98 0.98 1.20 17.85
C ARG A 98 -0.12 1.94 17.08
N ALA A 99 -1.02 2.62 17.80
CA ALA A 99 -2.12 3.36 17.20
C ALA A 99 -1.63 4.49 16.27
N THR A 100 -0.59 5.22 16.66
CA THR A 100 0.00 6.26 15.80
C THR A 100 0.60 5.66 14.53
N LEU A 101 1.36 4.57 14.67
CA LEU A 101 2.01 3.91 13.53
C LEU A 101 0.99 3.30 12.56
N HIS A 102 -0.05 2.63 13.07
CA HIS A 102 -1.13 2.10 12.23
C HIS A 102 -1.97 3.20 11.59
N CYS A 103 -2.15 4.34 12.27
CA CYS A 103 -2.81 5.51 11.71
C CYS A 103 -2.02 6.05 10.50
N ILE A 104 -0.71 6.27 10.67
CA ILE A 104 0.16 6.77 9.61
C ILE A 104 0.26 5.76 8.46
N GLY A 105 0.56 4.50 8.76
CA GLY A 105 0.68 3.45 7.76
C GLY A 105 -0.62 3.18 7.00
N GLY A 106 -1.79 3.29 7.67
CA GLY A 106 -3.09 3.19 7.02
C GLY A 106 -3.33 4.31 6.02
N LEU A 107 -2.97 5.54 6.36
CA LEU A 107 -3.03 6.68 5.44
C LEU A 107 -2.07 6.51 4.26
N MET A 108 -0.83 6.06 4.51
CA MET A 108 0.15 5.78 3.45
C MET A 108 -0.39 4.72 2.47
N ALA A 109 -0.92 3.60 2.98
CA ALA A 109 -1.50 2.54 2.16
C ALA A 109 -2.67 3.07 1.31
N ALA A 110 -3.56 3.87 1.91
CA ALA A 110 -4.67 4.48 1.19
C ALA A 110 -4.18 5.41 0.06
N VAL A 111 -3.15 6.23 0.30
CA VAL A 111 -2.60 7.13 -0.73
C VAL A 111 -1.99 6.36 -1.89
N VAL A 112 -1.15 5.36 -1.62
CA VAL A 112 -0.52 4.54 -2.66
C VAL A 112 -1.58 3.83 -3.51
N MET A 113 -2.58 3.22 -2.87
CA MET A 113 -3.64 2.50 -3.58
C MET A 113 -4.65 3.41 -4.27
N SER A 114 -4.84 4.65 -3.80
CA SER A 114 -5.64 5.64 -4.54
C SER A 114 -5.06 5.87 -5.93
N GLY A 115 -3.73 5.92 -6.05
CA GLY A 115 -3.05 6.00 -7.35
C GLY A 115 -3.29 4.77 -8.23
N ALA A 116 -3.14 3.56 -7.66
CA ALA A 116 -3.40 2.33 -8.39
C ALA A 116 -4.86 2.25 -8.90
N VAL A 117 -5.83 2.49 -8.02
CA VAL A 117 -7.26 2.53 -8.37
C VAL A 117 -7.53 3.59 -9.45
N PHE A 118 -6.94 4.79 -9.33
CA PHE A 118 -7.07 5.82 -10.35
C PHE A 118 -6.60 5.33 -11.72
N PHE A 119 -5.41 4.73 -11.82
CA PHE A 119 -4.89 4.27 -13.12
C PHE A 119 -5.72 3.13 -13.71
N HIS A 120 -6.25 2.22 -12.89
CA HIS A 120 -7.18 1.20 -13.40
C HIS A 120 -8.47 1.81 -13.99
N LEU A 121 -8.98 2.90 -13.41
CA LEU A 121 -10.26 3.50 -13.82
C LEU A 121 -10.14 4.54 -14.93
N PHE A 122 -9.03 5.26 -14.99
CA PHE A 122 -8.86 6.44 -15.85
C PHE A 122 -7.75 6.32 -16.88
N SER A 123 -7.03 5.20 -16.90
CA SER A 123 -6.05 4.89 -17.94
C SER A 123 -6.45 3.63 -18.73
N PRO A 124 -5.80 3.36 -19.88
CA PRO A 124 -5.99 2.14 -20.66
C PRO A 124 -5.67 0.85 -19.93
N LEU A 125 -5.13 0.90 -18.71
CA LEU A 125 -4.89 -0.27 -17.89
C LEU A 125 -6.18 -1.08 -17.63
N GLY A 126 -7.30 -0.39 -17.41
CA GLY A 126 -8.61 -1.02 -17.17
C GLY A 126 -8.72 -1.76 -15.83
N VAL A 127 -9.92 -2.25 -15.49
CA VAL A 127 -10.15 -3.07 -14.29
C VAL A 127 -9.48 -4.44 -14.42
N GLU A 128 -9.63 -5.08 -15.57
CA GLU A 128 -8.93 -6.30 -15.93
C GLU A 128 -7.68 -5.97 -16.74
N VAL A 129 -6.53 -6.43 -16.27
CA VAL A 129 -5.25 -6.25 -16.95
C VAL A 129 -5.06 -7.40 -17.93
N LEU A 130 -5.05 -7.08 -19.22
CA LEU A 130 -4.87 -8.04 -20.31
C LEU A 130 -3.42 -7.99 -20.81
N HIS A 131 -2.63 -9.03 -20.51
CA HIS A 131 -1.26 -9.16 -21.02
C HIS A 131 -1.16 -10.41 -21.91
N GLU A 132 -0.74 -10.23 -23.16
CA GLU A 132 -0.59 -11.33 -24.14
C GLU A 132 -1.85 -12.23 -24.29
N GLY A 133 -3.04 -11.63 -24.21
CA GLY A 133 -4.31 -12.35 -24.30
C GLY A 133 -4.71 -13.10 -23.02
N LYS A 134 -3.96 -12.96 -21.94
CA LYS A 134 -4.30 -13.47 -20.60
C LYS A 134 -4.74 -12.32 -19.71
N GLY A 135 -5.96 -12.42 -19.20
CA GLY A 135 -6.50 -11.50 -18.20
C GLY A 135 -6.18 -11.92 -16.78
N ASP A 136 -5.98 -10.95 -15.90
CA ASP A 136 -5.85 -11.17 -14.45
C ASP A 136 -7.21 -11.32 -13.73
N GLY A 137 -8.32 -11.27 -14.47
CA GLY A 137 -9.69 -11.33 -13.94
C GLY A 137 -10.05 -10.17 -13.00
N GLY A 138 -9.31 -9.05 -13.07
CA GLY A 138 -9.46 -7.89 -12.18
C GLY A 138 -8.83 -8.07 -10.80
N SER A 139 -8.06 -9.13 -10.58
CA SER A 139 -7.45 -9.43 -9.28
C SER A 139 -6.57 -8.29 -8.75
N LEU A 140 -5.81 -7.60 -9.61
CA LEU A 140 -4.99 -6.45 -9.23
C LEU A 140 -5.84 -5.26 -8.79
N PHE A 141 -6.92 -4.97 -9.53
CA PHE A 141 -7.84 -3.89 -9.18
C PHE A 141 -8.54 -4.16 -7.84
N TYR A 142 -9.08 -5.37 -7.65
CA TYR A 142 -9.76 -5.72 -6.40
C TYR A 142 -8.80 -5.73 -5.21
N ALA A 143 -7.55 -6.16 -5.40
CA ALA A 143 -6.51 -6.03 -4.38
C ALA A 143 -6.28 -4.56 -4.02
N ALA A 144 -6.13 -3.67 -5.02
CA ALA A 144 -5.92 -2.24 -4.79
C ALA A 144 -7.09 -1.60 -4.03
N VAL A 145 -8.34 -1.87 -4.43
CA VAL A 145 -9.55 -1.39 -3.74
C VAL A 145 -9.62 -1.92 -2.31
N SER A 146 -9.33 -3.21 -2.10
CA SER A 146 -9.39 -3.82 -0.77
C SER A 146 -8.40 -3.15 0.21
N ILE A 147 -7.21 -2.79 -0.26
CA ILE A 147 -6.18 -2.13 0.54
C ILE A 147 -6.51 -0.65 0.73
N LEU A 148 -7.05 0.02 -0.28
CA LEU A 148 -7.53 1.40 -0.15
C LEU A 148 -8.57 1.51 0.97
N VAL A 149 -9.59 0.64 0.95
CA VAL A 149 -10.63 0.59 1.99
C VAL A 149 -10.02 0.20 3.34
N SER A 150 -9.17 -0.83 3.37
CA SER A 150 -8.50 -1.26 4.60
C SER A 150 -7.64 -0.15 5.22
N GLY A 151 -6.91 0.61 4.41
CA GLY A 151 -6.06 1.72 4.83
C GLY A 151 -6.88 2.88 5.41
N ILE A 152 -7.99 3.24 4.77
CA ILE A 152 -8.93 4.27 5.27
C ILE A 152 -9.52 3.83 6.62
N ILE A 153 -10.00 2.59 6.71
CA ILE A 153 -10.56 2.04 7.96
C ILE A 153 -9.48 2.04 9.05
N LEU A 154 -8.27 1.57 8.74
CA LEU A 154 -7.16 1.52 9.69
C LEU A 154 -6.77 2.91 10.21
N PHE A 155 -6.74 3.91 9.33
CA PHE A 155 -6.51 5.32 9.67
C PHE A 155 -7.59 5.83 10.64
N ILE A 156 -8.87 5.69 10.30
CA ILE A 156 -9.99 6.21 11.11
C ILE A 156 -10.01 5.54 12.48
N LEU A 157 -9.93 4.21 12.54
CA LEU A 157 -9.97 3.44 13.78
C LEU A 157 -8.85 3.86 14.75
N ASN A 158 -7.63 3.97 14.25
CA ASN A 158 -6.48 4.27 15.11
C ASN A 158 -6.34 5.75 15.44
N ARG A 159 -6.85 6.66 14.58
CA ARG A 159 -6.96 8.08 14.92
C ARG A 159 -7.89 8.29 16.12
N GLN A 160 -9.06 7.67 16.09
CA GLN A 160 -10.05 7.77 17.19
C GLN A 160 -9.53 7.12 18.47
N TYR A 161 -8.95 5.91 18.38
CA TYR A 161 -8.37 5.21 19.51
C TYR A 161 -7.22 6.00 20.19
N ARG A 162 -6.43 6.73 19.40
CA ARG A 162 -5.35 7.57 19.92
C ARG A 162 -5.88 8.76 20.73
N THR A 163 -6.99 9.36 20.30
CA THR A 163 -7.55 10.58 20.93
C THR A 163 -8.45 10.29 22.13
N ASN A 164 -9.10 9.12 22.17
CA ASN A 164 -9.99 8.76 23.27
C ASN A 164 -9.78 7.28 23.66
N PRO A 165 -8.68 6.96 24.36
CA PRO A 165 -8.47 5.63 24.92
C PRO A 165 -9.36 5.48 26.16
N GLU A 166 -10.59 4.95 25.97
CA GLU A 166 -11.43 4.45 27.08
C GLU A 166 -10.72 3.35 27.88
#